data_AF-A0AAN8G9M1-F1
#
_entry.id   AF-A0AAN8G9M1-F1
#
_cell.length_a   1.000
_cell.length_b   1.000
_cell.length_c   1.000
_cell.angle_alpha   90.00
_cell.angle_beta   90.00
_cell.angle_gamma   90.00
#
_symmetry.space_group_name_H-M   'P 1'
#
loop_
_entity.id
_entity.type
_entity.pdbx_description
1 polymer ?
#
loop_
_entity_poly.entity_id
_entity_poly.type
_entity_poly.pdbx_seq_one_letter_code
_entity_poly.pdbx_strand_id
1 'polypeptide(L)'
;MSVLFIVLQLLGAESHQQAQGLGHGGKFPTCAHKRLQGRAHKKKWIKPSSLSAVKLEKLVTDKRLCKDIGKLSAVHQTSKVEGFHSLIIQFAPKLYVYSYTGMLCRTLLAGLHYNENASRHTATTKAGEQRFKIRYPKYKSCCEEDPRRGNIQLCG
;
A
#
# COMPACT_ATOMS: atom_id res chain seq x y z
N MET A 1 31.35 9.96 10.75
CA MET A 1 31.19 11.19 9.94
C MET A 1 30.63 10.92 8.52
N SER A 2 29.89 9.82 8.27
CA SER A 2 29.60 9.41 6.88
C SER A 2 28.14 9.07 6.57
N VAL A 3 27.21 9.09 7.54
CA VAL A 3 25.77 8.81 7.29
C VAL A 3 24.95 10.10 7.35
N LEU A 4 25.29 11.01 8.25
CA LEU A 4 24.65 12.33 8.37
C LEU A 4 24.89 13.19 7.11
N PHE A 5 26.06 13.09 6.48
CA PHE A 5 26.41 13.85 5.27
C PHE A 5 25.58 13.39 4.05
N ILE A 6 25.35 12.08 3.93
CA ILE A 6 24.50 11.50 2.87
C ILE A 6 23.04 11.92 3.06
N VAL A 7 22.52 11.89 4.29
CA VAL A 7 21.12 12.30 4.58
C VAL A 7 20.92 13.81 4.37
N LEU A 8 21.89 14.65 4.75
CA LEU A 8 21.82 16.10 4.51
C LEU A 8 22.01 16.49 3.03
N GLN A 9 22.80 15.75 2.25
CA GLN A 9 22.93 15.98 0.81
C GLN A 9 21.66 15.54 0.05
N LEU A 10 21.00 14.46 0.46
CA LEU A 10 19.70 14.04 -0.09
C LEU A 10 18.57 15.04 0.24
N LEU A 11 18.56 15.64 1.43
CA LEU A 11 17.58 16.67 1.78
C LEU A 11 17.92 18.08 1.23
N GLY A 12 19.18 18.34 0.87
CA GLY A 12 19.65 19.66 0.44
C GLY A 12 19.62 19.93 -1.07
N ALA A 13 19.67 18.88 -1.91
CA ALA A 13 19.87 19.05 -3.36
C ALA A 13 18.67 18.66 -4.25
N GLU A 14 17.63 18.02 -3.73
CA GLU A 14 16.60 17.39 -4.59
C GLU A 14 15.16 17.92 -4.40
N SER A 15 14.99 19.13 -3.88
CA SER A 15 13.64 19.74 -3.75
C SER A 15 12.98 20.17 -5.08
N HIS A 16 13.51 19.73 -6.23
CA HIS A 16 12.87 19.96 -7.54
C HIS A 16 12.98 18.82 -8.57
N GLN A 17 13.57 17.64 -8.25
CA GLN A 17 13.77 16.57 -9.25
C GLN A 17 13.17 15.19 -8.90
N GLN A 18 12.67 14.95 -7.69
CA GLN A 18 12.11 13.64 -7.33
C GLN A 18 10.64 13.39 -7.74
N ALA A 19 10.12 14.15 -8.70
CA ALA A 19 8.80 13.89 -9.30
C ALA A 19 8.86 13.60 -10.81
N GLN A 20 10.03 13.24 -11.33
CA GLN A 20 10.16 12.72 -12.69
C GLN A 20 10.85 11.35 -12.62
N GLY A 21 10.07 10.28 -12.58
CA GLY A 21 10.63 8.95 -12.86
C GLY A 21 10.03 7.73 -12.18
N LEU A 22 9.12 7.88 -11.20
CA LEU A 22 8.40 6.73 -10.63
C LEU A 22 6.92 6.90 -10.94
N GLY A 23 6.49 6.29 -12.05
CA GLY A 23 5.12 6.34 -12.53
C GLY A 23 4.12 5.85 -11.49
N HIS A 24 3.51 6.78 -10.77
CA HIS A 24 2.26 6.54 -10.06
C HIS A 24 1.18 6.33 -11.12
N GLY A 25 0.90 5.07 -11.49
CA GLY A 25 0.01 4.67 -12.59
C GLY A 25 -1.21 5.57 -12.82
N GLY A 26 -1.03 6.62 -13.63
CA GLY A 26 -2.04 7.61 -14.01
C GLY A 26 -2.58 8.54 -12.91
N LYS A 27 -2.23 8.36 -11.63
CA LYS A 27 -2.77 9.17 -10.52
C LYS A 27 -1.76 10.25 -10.15
N PHE A 28 -2.11 11.50 -10.45
CA PHE A 28 -1.30 12.71 -10.30
C PHE A 28 -0.10 12.77 -11.27
N PRO A 29 -0.33 12.81 -12.60
CA PRO A 29 0.75 12.98 -13.59
C PRO A 29 1.45 14.34 -13.44
N THR A 30 0.75 15.32 -12.87
CA THR A 30 1.25 16.66 -12.62
C THR A 30 0.91 17.08 -11.21
N CYS A 31 1.75 17.90 -10.62
CA CYS A 31 1.41 18.54 -9.37
C CYS A 31 0.16 19.42 -9.53
N ALA A 32 -0.69 19.49 -8.50
CA ALA A 32 -1.88 20.32 -8.48
C ALA A 32 -1.57 21.84 -8.49
N HIS A 33 -0.29 22.23 -8.39
CA HIS A 33 0.13 23.61 -8.52
C HIS A 33 0.76 23.90 -9.89
N LYS A 34 0.57 25.14 -10.38
CA LYS A 34 1.34 25.65 -11.54
C LYS A 34 2.83 25.62 -11.22
N ARG A 35 3.69 25.65 -12.26
CA ARG A 35 5.14 25.75 -12.07
C ARG A 35 5.44 26.97 -11.20
N LEU A 36 6.06 26.74 -10.04
CA LEU A 36 6.42 27.81 -9.12
C LEU A 36 7.41 28.75 -9.82
N GLN A 37 7.13 30.05 -9.80
CA GLN A 37 8.01 31.07 -10.39
C GLN A 37 8.54 32.04 -9.33
N GLY A 38 9.69 32.65 -9.60
CA GLY A 38 10.27 33.72 -8.79
C GLY A 38 10.53 33.34 -7.33
N ARG A 39 10.01 34.15 -6.40
CA ARG A 39 10.20 33.98 -4.95
C ARG A 39 9.63 32.66 -4.41
N ALA A 40 8.57 32.14 -5.02
CA ALA A 40 7.95 30.88 -4.59
C ALA A 40 8.87 29.66 -4.82
N HIS A 41 9.62 29.66 -5.93
CA HIS A 41 10.60 28.61 -6.23
C HIS A 41 11.84 28.68 -5.33
N LYS A 42 12.26 29.89 -4.93
CA LYS A 42 13.45 30.10 -4.09
C LYS A 42 13.15 30.04 -2.59
N LYS A 43 11.89 29.89 -2.19
CA LYS A 43 11.50 29.85 -0.77
C LYS A 43 11.93 28.51 -0.17
N LYS A 44 12.87 28.54 0.76
CA LYS A 44 13.17 27.37 1.61
C LYS A 44 12.00 27.16 2.57
N TRP A 45 11.28 26.05 2.41
CA TRP A 45 10.08 25.75 3.21
C TRP A 45 10.44 25.49 4.67
N ILE A 46 11.56 24.81 4.89
CA ILE A 46 12.09 24.47 6.20
C ILE A 46 13.51 25.01 6.28
N LYS A 47 13.81 25.75 7.35
CA LYS A 47 15.18 26.19 7.61
C LYS A 47 16.00 24.98 8.10
N PRO A 48 17.16 24.69 7.49
CA PRO A 48 18.06 23.66 8.03
C PRO A 48 18.40 24.01 9.47
N SER A 49 18.56 22.99 10.32
CA SER A 49 18.77 23.09 11.79
C SER A 49 17.66 23.76 12.62
N SER A 50 16.52 24.13 12.04
CA SER A 50 15.35 24.52 12.84
C SER A 50 14.77 23.32 13.60
N LEU A 51 14.10 23.58 14.73
CA LEU A 51 13.44 22.53 15.52
C LEU A 51 12.44 21.71 14.68
N SER A 52 11.76 22.36 13.72
CA SER A 52 10.87 21.71 12.77
C SER A 52 11.60 20.76 11.82
N ALA A 53 12.81 21.13 11.36
CA ALA A 53 13.65 20.28 10.52
C ALA A 53 14.10 19.02 11.26
N VAL A 54 14.58 19.17 12.49
CA VAL A 54 15.04 18.04 13.32
C VAL A 54 13.89 17.08 13.64
N LYS A 55 12.70 17.62 13.95
CA LYS A 55 11.50 16.80 14.16
C LYS A 55 11.10 16.04 12.89
N LEU A 56 11.12 16.69 11.74
CA LEU A 56 10.80 16.05 10.46
C LEU A 56 11.80 14.96 10.14
N GLU A 57 13.09 15.22 10.28
CA GLU A 57 14.15 14.23 10.05
C GLU A 57 13.96 13.01 10.94
N LYS A 58 13.67 13.20 12.23
CA LYS A 58 13.38 12.10 13.17
C LYS A 58 12.17 11.27 12.77
N LEU A 59 11.11 11.89 12.24
CA LEU A 59 9.92 11.18 11.78
C LEU A 59 10.18 10.41 10.49
N VAL A 60 10.84 11.04 9.51
CA VAL A 60 11.14 10.44 8.20
C VAL A 60 12.15 9.29 8.33
N THR A 61 13.08 9.38 9.28
CA THR A 61 14.07 8.34 9.56
C THR A 61 13.59 7.29 10.55
N ASP A 62 12.35 7.37 11.04
CA ASP A 62 11.80 6.36 11.94
C ASP A 62 11.73 5.00 11.23
N LYS A 63 12.39 4.00 11.84
CA LYS A 63 12.42 2.62 11.34
C LYS A 63 11.01 2.05 11.14
N ARG A 64 10.04 2.45 11.98
CA ARG A 64 8.64 2.01 11.85
C ARG A 64 8.02 2.54 10.57
N LEU A 65 8.18 3.84 10.32
CA LEU A 65 7.70 4.49 9.11
C LEU A 65 8.33 3.87 7.86
N CYS A 66 9.65 3.70 7.84
CA CYS A 66 10.34 3.06 6.72
C CYS A 66 9.83 1.63 6.46
N LYS A 67 9.59 0.85 7.53
CA LYS A 67 9.03 -0.50 7.42
C LYS A 67 7.62 -0.50 6.85
N ASP A 68 6.78 0.44 7.29
CA ASP A 68 5.39 0.53 6.84
C ASP A 68 5.29 1.07 5.40
N ILE A 69 6.13 2.04 5.02
CA ILE A 69 6.28 2.47 3.61
C ILE A 69 6.70 1.28 2.74
N GLY A 70 7.62 0.43 3.24
CA GLY A 70 7.99 -0.82 2.58
C GLY A 70 6.79 -1.72 2.29
N LYS A 71 5.86 -1.87 3.23
CA LYS A 71 4.63 -2.66 3.05
C LYS A 71 3.61 -2.02 2.12
N LEU A 72 3.61 -0.68 2.01
CA LEU A 72 2.75 0.06 1.09
C LEU A 72 3.26 0.00 -0.36
N SER A 73 4.53 -0.33 -0.56
CA SER A 73 5.09 -0.53 -1.89
C SER A 73 4.45 -1.73 -2.58
N ALA A 74 3.99 -1.52 -3.82
CA ALA A 74 3.41 -2.56 -4.66
C ALA A 74 4.35 -3.76 -4.86
N VAL A 75 5.67 -3.55 -4.76
CA VAL A 75 6.71 -4.59 -4.94
C VAL A 75 6.71 -5.58 -3.78
N HIS A 76 6.36 -5.15 -2.56
CA HIS A 76 6.36 -6.00 -1.36
C HIS A 76 4.95 -6.44 -0.94
N GLN A 77 3.93 -6.13 -1.75
CA GLN A 77 2.55 -6.50 -1.44
C GLN A 77 2.30 -7.98 -1.80
N THR A 78 2.12 -8.81 -0.76
CA THR A 78 1.93 -10.27 -0.92
C THR A 78 0.49 -10.68 -1.21
N SER A 79 -0.47 -9.75 -1.20
CA SER A 79 -1.90 -10.03 -1.31
C SER A 79 -2.29 -10.87 -2.52
N LYS A 80 -1.65 -10.63 -3.68
CA LYS A 80 -1.88 -11.39 -4.92
C LYS A 80 -1.42 -12.84 -4.80
N VAL A 81 -0.22 -13.05 -4.26
CA VAL A 81 0.36 -14.39 -4.05
C VAL A 81 -0.44 -15.16 -3.00
N GLU A 82 -0.84 -14.50 -1.92
CA GLU A 82 -1.69 -15.09 -0.87
C GLU A 82 -3.08 -15.47 -1.41
N GLY A 83 -3.66 -14.62 -2.27
CA GLY A 83 -4.94 -14.91 -2.93
C GLY A 83 -4.85 -16.13 -3.85
N PHE A 84 -3.80 -16.21 -4.66
CA PHE A 84 -3.57 -17.37 -5.53
C PHE A 84 -3.30 -18.65 -4.71
N HIS A 85 -2.50 -18.56 -3.64
CA HIS A 85 -2.22 -19.68 -2.75
C HIS A 85 -3.50 -20.25 -2.12
N SER A 86 -4.43 -19.37 -1.71
CA SER A 86 -5.73 -19.78 -1.17
C SER A 86 -6.55 -20.58 -2.19
N LEU A 87 -6.50 -20.21 -3.48
CA LEU A 87 -7.17 -20.96 -4.54
C LEU A 87 -6.52 -22.32 -4.78
N ILE A 88 -5.19 -22.41 -4.77
CA ILE A 88 -4.50 -23.72 -4.88
C ILE A 88 -4.95 -24.65 -3.76
N ILE A 89 -5.03 -24.17 -2.51
CA ILE A 89 -5.52 -24.96 -1.37
C ILE A 89 -6.96 -25.45 -1.61
N GLN A 90 -7.81 -24.63 -2.23
CA GLN A 90 -9.21 -25.00 -2.52
C GLN A 90 -9.34 -26.01 -3.67
N PHE A 91 -8.59 -25.84 -4.75
CA PHE A 91 -8.71 -26.69 -5.95
C PHE A 91 -7.87 -27.97 -5.89
N ALA A 92 -6.69 -27.91 -5.26
CA ALA A 92 -5.74 -29.00 -5.10
C ALA A 92 -5.27 -29.13 -3.64
N PRO A 93 -6.18 -29.41 -2.69
CA PRO A 93 -5.82 -29.60 -1.28
C PRO A 93 -4.84 -30.77 -1.12
N LYS A 94 -3.76 -30.53 -0.37
CA LYS A 94 -2.72 -31.55 -0.06
C LYS A 94 -3.26 -32.78 0.68
N LEU A 95 -4.45 -32.66 1.28
CA LEU A 95 -5.10 -33.72 2.04
C LEU A 95 -5.49 -34.93 1.19
N TYR A 96 -5.72 -34.75 -0.12
CA TYR A 96 -6.13 -35.82 -1.01
C TYR A 96 -4.98 -36.26 -1.92
N VAL A 97 -4.96 -37.56 -2.20
CA VAL A 97 -4.03 -38.13 -3.18
C VAL A 97 -4.61 -37.92 -4.57
N TYR A 98 -3.88 -37.18 -5.41
CA TYR A 98 -4.21 -37.00 -6.81
C TYR A 98 -3.17 -37.69 -7.68
N SER A 99 -3.58 -38.22 -8.83
CA SER A 99 -2.63 -38.56 -9.89
C SER A 99 -1.91 -37.30 -10.37
N TYR A 100 -0.73 -37.46 -10.98
CA TYR A 100 0.03 -36.35 -11.54
C TYR A 100 -0.84 -35.47 -12.46
N THR A 101 -1.56 -36.11 -13.40
CA THR A 101 -2.48 -35.43 -14.32
C THR A 101 -3.60 -34.71 -13.56
N GLY A 102 -4.17 -35.33 -12.53
CA GLY A 102 -5.22 -34.72 -11.71
C GLY A 102 -4.74 -33.47 -10.98
N MET A 103 -3.52 -33.49 -10.46
CA MET A 103 -2.89 -32.34 -9.80
C MET A 103 -2.59 -31.21 -10.78
N LEU A 104 -2.07 -31.55 -11.96
CA LEU A 104 -1.79 -30.60 -13.03
C LEU A 104 -3.07 -29.88 -13.48
N CYS A 105 -4.12 -30.63 -13.81
CA CYS A 105 -5.39 -30.04 -14.25
C CYS A 105 -6.01 -29.11 -13.20
N ARG A 106 -5.98 -29.49 -11.92
CA ARG A 106 -6.50 -28.66 -10.82
C ARG A 106 -5.70 -27.39 -10.60
N THR A 107 -4.37 -27.47 -10.73
CA THR A 107 -3.49 -26.30 -10.61
C THR A 107 -3.72 -25.32 -11.77
N LEU A 108 -3.87 -25.84 -13.00
CA LEU A 108 -4.23 -25.04 -14.17
C LEU A 108 -5.60 -24.38 -14.00
N LEU A 109 -6.60 -25.13 -13.51
CA LEU A 109 -7.93 -24.60 -13.24
C LEU A 109 -7.90 -23.47 -12.20
N ALA A 110 -7.10 -23.62 -11.13
CA ALA A 110 -6.90 -22.57 -10.13
C ALA A 110 -6.27 -21.31 -10.76
N GLY A 111 -5.30 -21.47 -11.67
CA GLY A 111 -4.68 -20.38 -12.42
C GLY A 111 -5.68 -19.65 -13.33
N LEU A 112 -6.48 -20.38 -14.09
CA LEU A 112 -7.54 -19.81 -14.93
C LEU A 112 -8.56 -19.04 -14.09
N HIS A 113 -9.03 -19.64 -13.00
CA HIS A 113 -9.96 -18.99 -12.08
C HIS A 113 -9.38 -17.72 -11.47
N TYR A 114 -8.10 -17.74 -11.08
CA TYR A 114 -7.42 -16.56 -10.55
C TYR A 114 -7.32 -15.46 -11.60
N ASN A 115 -6.91 -15.78 -12.82
CA ASN A 115 -6.75 -14.80 -13.89
C ASN A 115 -8.07 -14.09 -14.22
N GLU A 116 -9.17 -14.84 -14.28
CA GLU A 116 -10.51 -14.29 -14.52
C GLU A 116 -10.98 -13.37 -13.38
N ASN A 117 -10.59 -13.66 -12.14
CA ASN A 117 -11.07 -12.94 -10.95
C ASN A 117 -10.07 -11.91 -10.39
N ALA A 118 -8.82 -11.88 -10.85
CA ALA A 118 -7.76 -11.02 -10.29
C ALA A 118 -8.01 -9.53 -10.54
N SER A 119 -8.72 -9.18 -11.62
CA SER A 119 -9.10 -7.82 -11.99
C SER A 119 -10.51 -7.44 -11.53
N ARG A 120 -11.21 -8.31 -10.80
CA ARG A 120 -12.61 -8.10 -10.43
C ARG A 120 -12.75 -6.82 -9.61
N HIS A 121 -13.52 -5.88 -10.13
CA HIS A 121 -13.77 -4.59 -9.47
C HIS A 121 -14.42 -4.78 -8.10
N THR A 122 -14.15 -3.84 -7.19
CA THR A 122 -14.75 -3.83 -5.84
C THR A 122 -16.26 -4.00 -5.93
N ALA A 123 -16.82 -4.91 -5.13
CA ALA A 123 -18.24 -5.20 -5.13
C ALA A 123 -19.06 -3.92 -4.91
N THR A 124 -20.05 -3.69 -5.76
CA THR A 124 -20.84 -2.47 -5.76
C THR A 124 -22.21 -2.71 -5.11
N THR A 125 -22.73 -1.73 -4.35
CA THR A 125 -24.13 -1.75 -3.88
C THR A 125 -25.08 -1.51 -5.06
N LYS A 126 -26.39 -1.77 -4.86
CA LYS A 126 -27.43 -1.42 -5.85
C LYS A 126 -27.45 0.08 -6.20
N ALA A 127 -26.89 0.93 -5.34
CA ALA A 127 -26.76 2.38 -5.54
C ALA A 127 -25.47 2.80 -6.25
N GLY A 128 -24.62 1.87 -6.68
CA GLY A 128 -23.37 2.20 -7.39
C GLY A 128 -22.16 2.49 -6.50
N GLU A 129 -22.29 2.36 -5.17
CA GLU A 129 -21.20 2.62 -4.23
C GLU A 129 -20.32 1.39 -3.97
N GLN A 130 -19.01 1.58 -3.83
CA GLN A 130 -18.06 0.51 -3.55
C GLN A 130 -18.20 0.00 -2.10
N ARG A 131 -18.32 -1.32 -1.94
CA ARG A 131 -18.40 -2.00 -0.65
C ARG A 131 -17.03 -2.47 -0.21
N PHE A 132 -16.59 -2.00 0.96
CA PHE A 132 -15.37 -2.45 1.61
C PHE A 132 -15.70 -3.11 2.95
N LYS A 133 -15.05 -4.24 3.25
CA LYS A 133 -15.11 -4.88 4.56
C LYS A 133 -13.73 -4.80 5.21
N ILE A 134 -13.61 -4.00 6.25
CA ILE A 134 -12.39 -3.93 7.06
C ILE A 134 -12.31 -5.25 7.85
N ARG A 135 -11.19 -5.97 7.68
CA ARG A 135 -10.89 -7.15 8.51
C ARG A 135 -9.75 -6.79 9.45
N TYR A 136 -10.02 -6.87 10.75
CA TYR A 136 -8.99 -6.71 11.76
C TYR A 136 -8.20 -8.02 11.94
N PRO A 137 -6.89 -7.95 12.25
CA PRO A 137 -6.13 -9.12 12.67
C PRO A 137 -6.80 -9.77 13.88
N LYS A 138 -6.82 -11.11 13.94
CA LYS A 138 -7.52 -11.86 15.01
C LYS A 138 -7.15 -11.42 16.45
N TYR A 139 -5.93 -10.94 16.66
CA TYR A 139 -5.42 -10.50 17.95
C TYR A 139 -5.67 -9.02 18.27
N LYS A 140 -6.23 -8.26 17.32
CA LYS A 140 -6.74 -6.90 17.56
C LYS A 140 -8.26 -6.98 17.57
N SER A 141 -8.85 -7.08 18.76
CA SER A 141 -10.28 -6.81 18.92
C SER A 141 -10.56 -5.36 18.50
N CYS A 142 -11.76 -5.15 17.97
CA CYS A 142 -12.27 -3.95 17.30
C CYS A 142 -12.33 -2.70 18.22
N CYS A 143 -11.19 -2.26 18.74
CA CYS A 143 -11.11 -1.03 19.53
C CYS A 143 -10.70 0.13 18.63
N GLU A 144 -11.60 0.52 17.73
CA GLU A 144 -11.70 1.89 17.23
C GLU A 144 -13.12 2.05 16.67
N GLU A 145 -13.85 3.07 17.12
CA GLU A 145 -15.21 3.34 16.66
C GLU A 145 -15.22 3.52 15.14
N ASP A 146 -15.97 2.68 14.43
CA ASP A 146 -16.24 2.86 13.00
C ASP A 146 -17.17 4.07 12.85
N PRO A 147 -16.75 5.19 12.21
CA PRO A 147 -17.57 6.39 12.05
C PRO A 147 -18.86 6.16 11.26
N ARG A 148 -19.04 4.96 10.67
CA ARG A 148 -20.23 4.57 9.89
C ARG A 148 -21.25 3.74 10.69
N ARG A 149 -20.98 3.37 11.95
CA ARG A 149 -21.97 2.71 12.80
C ARG A 149 -22.73 3.74 13.63
N GLY A 150 -23.73 4.34 13.00
CA GLY A 150 -24.91 4.79 13.75
C GLY A 150 -25.62 3.57 14.34
N ASN A 151 -25.78 3.57 15.66
CA ASN A 151 -26.54 2.61 16.49
C ASN A 151 -26.13 1.12 16.47
N ILE A 152 -25.35 0.78 17.50
CA ILE A 152 -25.41 -0.39 18.39
C ILE A 152 -26.37 -1.52 17.98
N GLN A 153 -25.80 -2.71 17.76
CA GLN A 153 -26.31 -3.91 18.42
C GLN A 153 -25.13 -4.78 18.84
N LEU A 154 -24.99 -4.94 20.16
CA LEU A 154 -24.19 -6.00 20.80
C LEU A 154 -24.82 -7.37 20.49
N CYS A 155 -24.00 -8.42 20.68
CA CYS A 155 -24.28 -9.88 20.70
C CYS A 155 -23.47 -10.59 19.60
N GLY A 156 -22.69 -11.64 19.88
CA GLY A 156 -22.32 -12.39 21.08
C GLY A 156 -21.22 -13.36 20.69
#